data_AF-A0A812XHY3-F1
#
_entry.id   AF-A0A812XHY3-F1
#
_cell.length_a   1.000
_cell.length_b   1.000
_cell.length_c   1.000
_cell.angle_alpha   90.00
_cell.angle_beta   90.00
_cell.angle_gamma   90.00
#
_symmetry.space_group_name_H-M   'P 1'
#
loop_
_entity.id
_entity.type
_entity.pdbx_description
1 polymer ?
#
loop_
_entity_poly.entity_id
_entity_poly.type
_entity_poly.pdbx_seq_one_letter_code
_entity_poly.pdbx_strand_id
1 'polypeptide(L)'
;MNGGKQTAETVILHRGRNLGAPVLWFSVLVLLLVRILWRPFVLNPARTFQCFYCGFVAVSLCWNHLEGHRSFYRWFQSSGIRPSQRRGLGHAGERIYGLLPAPWLSPNQHDAVCALLCLSLLGSCASSAPRSCLTVAFISWFFYYSQIFCATKAGGHGSTLIPGTLLMLALSPSIDDAHTWDARDAWWALDFIKLQVAGTYCGSGLCKLAGSVYFRQFWGNGTTLQAYTFDAMWSRPGGEFTWLLQAFAVQSPRILVLAGTLSLLFEVFFPLALTSQTAGVAFAFAALGFHTGVYFLQGFDFLSQWCPVILLFAMPGPVSVQTTWESMQRGAASIGSHDVGLTICFLYTVASLFVSLAMVDVWYGEVPPWSCCPMFLVPRNVFAPQMPRWWCMTGVAQQREAGFMDPLIYSPANAKHYLPEEDLWKFPYKILQFGSLSQVPRSLQKFVRKECLGHQSRVLYFANFPIGEDLQKALDRMVQLSFEYSPKDAWNQQALREIVQQQRLCRYLFEQASPVQTKAD
;
A
#
# COMPACT_ATOMS: atom_id res chain seq x y z
N MET A 1 11.55 -4.92 -46.42
CA MET A 1 10.86 -4.26 -45.29
C MET A 1 11.90 -3.96 -44.23
N ASN A 2 12.30 -2.69 -44.13
CA ASN A 2 13.35 -2.25 -43.22
C ASN A 2 12.82 -2.25 -41.79
N GLY A 3 13.28 -3.22 -40.99
CA GLY A 3 13.08 -3.23 -39.55
C GLY A 3 13.81 -2.04 -38.94
N GLY A 4 13.08 -0.96 -38.68
CA GLY A 4 13.60 0.19 -37.97
C GLY A 4 14.08 -0.26 -36.59
N LYS A 5 15.38 -0.17 -36.33
CA LYS A 5 15.94 -0.18 -34.98
C LYS A 5 15.23 0.95 -34.23
N GLN A 6 14.22 0.62 -33.44
CA GLN A 6 13.82 1.47 -32.33
C GLN A 6 15.05 1.51 -31.44
N THR A 7 15.86 2.57 -31.59
CA THR A 7 16.78 3.00 -30.56
C THR A 7 15.94 3.01 -29.31
N ALA A 8 16.26 2.13 -28.36
CA ALA A 8 15.71 2.21 -27.03
C ALA A 8 16.07 3.61 -26.56
N GLU A 9 15.13 4.57 -26.73
CA GLU A 9 15.16 5.81 -25.99
C GLU A 9 15.40 5.35 -24.58
N THR A 10 16.57 5.68 -24.04
CA THR A 10 16.88 5.49 -22.65
C THR A 10 15.74 6.21 -21.97
N VAL A 11 14.70 5.47 -21.56
CA VAL A 11 13.54 6.03 -20.89
C VAL A 11 14.16 6.58 -19.63
N ILE A 12 14.44 7.88 -19.64
CA ILE A 12 14.97 8.59 -18.51
C ILE A 12 13.85 8.52 -17.50
N LEU A 13 13.87 7.46 -16.69
CA LEU A 13 13.04 7.32 -15.51
C LEU A 13 13.32 8.59 -14.70
N HIS A 14 12.34 9.48 -14.68
CA HIS A 14 12.46 10.84 -14.21
C HIS A 14 13.11 10.90 -12.81
N ARG A 15 13.91 11.95 -12.55
CA ARG A 15 14.38 12.29 -11.21
C ARG A 15 13.17 12.68 -10.34
N GLY A 16 12.53 11.69 -9.72
CA GLY A 16 11.44 11.89 -8.77
C GLY A 16 11.89 12.75 -7.58
N ARG A 17 10.99 13.60 -7.10
CA ARG A 17 11.19 14.42 -5.89
C ARG A 17 10.62 13.64 -4.71
N ASN A 18 11.48 13.12 -3.83
CA ASN A 18 11.16 12.25 -2.67
C ASN A 18 10.13 12.79 -1.64
N LEU A 19 9.54 13.97 -1.85
CA LEU A 19 8.69 14.67 -0.88
C LEU A 19 7.24 14.90 -1.37
N GLY A 20 6.85 14.37 -2.54
CA GLY A 20 5.57 14.68 -3.18
C GLY A 20 4.35 14.50 -2.25
N ALA A 21 4.14 13.30 -1.70
CA ALA A 21 2.95 13.01 -0.89
C ALA A 21 2.93 13.78 0.45
N PRO A 22 4.01 13.84 1.27
CA PRO A 22 4.03 14.67 2.48
C PRO A 22 3.77 16.16 2.21
N VAL A 23 4.30 16.71 1.12
CA VAL A 23 4.08 18.11 0.74
C VAL A 23 2.62 18.36 0.37
N LEU A 24 2.02 17.47 -0.42
CA LEU A 24 0.58 17.54 -0.74
C LEU A 24 -0.28 17.53 0.53
N TRP A 25 0.04 16.65 1.48
CA TRP A 25 -0.64 16.60 2.78
C TRP A 25 -0.50 17.89 3.57
N PHE A 26 0.69 18.44 3.65
CA PHE A 26 0.90 19.71 4.34
C PHE A 26 0.04 20.83 3.74
N SER A 27 0.02 20.96 2.40
CA SER A 27 -0.80 21.96 1.72
C SER A 27 -2.30 21.76 1.96
N VAL A 28 -2.78 20.52 1.88
CA VAL A 28 -4.21 20.21 2.08
C VAL A 28 -4.61 20.41 3.54
N LEU A 29 -3.79 19.97 4.49
CA LEU A 29 -4.04 20.16 5.92
C LEU A 29 -4.12 21.65 6.26
N VAL A 30 -3.20 22.47 5.74
CA VAL A 30 -3.23 23.93 5.93
C VAL A 30 -4.52 24.53 5.37
N LEU A 31 -4.92 24.17 4.15
CA LEU A 31 -6.17 24.67 3.55
C LEU A 31 -7.41 24.22 4.32
N LEU A 32 -7.42 22.98 4.80
CA LEU A 32 -8.51 22.42 5.60
C LEU A 32 -8.61 23.14 6.96
N LEU A 33 -7.48 23.36 7.63
CA LEU A 33 -7.41 24.12 8.88
C LEU A 33 -7.84 25.57 8.69
N VAL A 34 -7.36 26.26 7.64
CA VAL A 34 -7.79 27.61 7.30
C VAL A 34 -9.30 27.63 7.08
N ARG A 35 -9.86 26.68 6.31
CA ARG A 35 -11.30 26.64 6.05
C ARG A 35 -12.13 26.38 7.31
N ILE A 36 -11.69 25.46 8.18
CA ILE A 36 -12.30 25.17 9.48
C ILE A 36 -12.31 26.43 10.36
N LEU A 37 -11.19 27.17 10.38
CA LEU A 37 -11.01 28.33 11.26
C LEU A 37 -11.69 29.60 10.75
N TRP A 38 -11.78 29.81 9.43
CA TRP A 38 -12.30 31.06 8.84
C TRP A 38 -13.79 31.07 8.53
N ARG A 39 -14.42 29.92 8.34
CA ARG A 39 -15.88 29.82 8.16
C ARG A 39 -16.39 28.63 8.93
N PRO A 40 -16.93 28.80 10.16
CA PRO A 40 -17.66 27.73 10.84
C PRO A 40 -18.88 27.35 9.98
N PHE A 41 -18.67 26.34 9.15
CA PHE A 41 -19.59 25.46 8.42
C PHE A 41 -21.03 25.95 8.18
N VAL A 42 -21.25 26.54 7.00
CA VAL A 42 -22.59 26.68 6.36
C VAL A 42 -22.80 25.60 5.28
N LEU A 43 -21.83 24.68 5.07
CA LEU A 43 -21.84 23.72 3.97
C LEU A 43 -22.12 22.30 4.45
N ASN A 44 -22.92 21.55 3.68
CA ASN A 44 -23.18 20.13 3.87
C ASN A 44 -21.88 19.33 4.15
N PRO A 45 -21.76 18.60 5.28
CA PRO A 45 -20.55 17.84 5.63
C PRO A 45 -20.16 16.80 4.58
N ALA A 46 -21.12 16.13 3.95
CA ALA A 46 -20.86 15.11 2.93
C ALA A 46 -20.28 15.74 1.66
N ARG A 47 -20.84 16.88 1.21
CA ARG A 47 -20.25 17.67 0.10
C ARG A 47 -18.85 18.15 0.44
N THR A 48 -18.66 18.65 1.66
CA THR A 48 -17.35 19.16 2.11
C THR A 48 -16.30 18.06 2.08
N PHE A 49 -16.61 16.90 2.67
CA PHE A 49 -15.77 15.72 2.61
C PHE A 49 -15.45 15.33 1.18
N GLN A 50 -16.50 15.16 0.37
CA GLN A 50 -16.39 14.71 -1.01
C GLN A 50 -15.44 15.62 -1.79
N CYS A 51 -15.60 16.94 -1.69
CA CYS A 51 -14.74 17.89 -2.41
C CYS A 51 -13.27 17.76 -2.02
N PHE A 52 -12.97 17.67 -0.71
CA PHE A 52 -11.60 17.49 -0.24
C PHE A 52 -11.02 16.14 -0.66
N TYR A 53 -11.78 15.07 -0.45
CA TYR A 53 -11.40 13.71 -0.79
C TYR A 53 -11.13 13.56 -2.29
N CYS A 54 -12.09 13.95 -3.13
CA CYS A 54 -11.97 13.81 -4.59
C CYS A 54 -10.89 14.74 -5.16
N GLY A 55 -10.79 15.97 -4.66
CA GLY A 55 -9.74 16.90 -5.05
C GLY A 55 -8.34 16.35 -4.71
N PHE A 56 -8.16 15.81 -3.50
CA PHE A 56 -6.90 15.20 -3.10
C PHE A 56 -6.56 14.00 -3.99
N VAL A 57 -7.49 13.05 -4.13
CA VAL A 57 -7.26 11.83 -4.92
C VAL A 57 -6.97 12.17 -6.38
N ALA A 58 -7.65 13.17 -6.97
CA ALA A 58 -7.38 13.61 -8.33
C ALA A 58 -5.98 14.20 -8.48
N VAL A 59 -5.55 15.08 -7.57
CA VAL A 59 -4.20 15.67 -7.60
C VAL A 59 -3.13 14.60 -7.43
N SER A 60 -3.30 13.70 -6.45
CA SER A 60 -2.37 12.59 -6.23
C SER A 60 -2.31 11.63 -7.43
N LEU A 61 -3.45 11.35 -8.05
CA LEU A 61 -3.53 10.50 -9.24
C LEU A 61 -2.83 11.16 -10.43
N CYS A 62 -3.10 12.43 -10.72
CA CYS A 62 -2.40 13.19 -11.76
C CYS A 62 -0.89 13.17 -11.52
N TRP A 63 -0.45 13.43 -10.30
CA TRP A 63 0.96 13.41 -9.93
C TRP A 63 1.60 12.05 -10.20
N ASN A 64 1.07 10.97 -9.62
CA ASN A 64 1.63 9.63 -9.75
C ASN A 64 1.52 9.09 -11.20
N HIS A 65 0.47 9.46 -11.93
CA HIS A 65 0.30 9.04 -13.32
C HIS A 65 1.35 9.67 -14.24
N LEU A 66 1.56 10.99 -14.10
CA LEU A 66 2.56 11.72 -14.87
C LEU A 66 3.99 11.34 -14.46
N GLU A 67 4.22 11.11 -13.17
CA GLU A 67 5.54 10.74 -12.65
C GLU A 67 5.96 9.33 -13.07
N GLY A 68 5.04 8.35 -13.05
CA GLY A 68 5.46 6.97 -13.31
C GLY A 68 4.41 5.97 -13.77
N HIS A 69 3.12 6.05 -13.40
CA HIS A 69 2.19 4.98 -13.78
C HIS A 69 2.03 4.85 -15.31
N ARG A 70 2.11 5.97 -16.04
CA ARG A 70 2.03 5.96 -17.51
C ARG A 70 3.20 5.22 -18.17
N SER A 71 4.43 5.53 -17.77
CA SER A 71 5.63 4.86 -18.29
C SER A 71 5.68 3.41 -17.85
N PHE A 72 5.34 3.14 -16.58
CA PHE A 72 5.21 1.80 -16.05
C PHE A 72 4.25 0.95 -16.87
N TYR A 73 3.03 1.42 -17.11
CA TYR A 73 2.03 0.60 -17.79
C TYR A 73 2.43 0.27 -19.23
N ARG A 74 3.03 1.23 -19.95
CA ARG A 74 3.55 1.04 -21.31
C ARG A 74 4.64 -0.03 -21.35
N TRP A 75 5.62 0.06 -20.45
CA TRP A 75 6.65 -0.97 -20.32
C TRP A 75 6.03 -2.30 -19.90
N PHE A 76 5.23 -2.31 -18.83
CA PHE A 76 4.64 -3.52 -18.27
C PHE A 76 3.87 -4.29 -19.35
N GLN A 77 2.98 -3.63 -20.09
CA GLN A 77 2.20 -4.23 -21.16
C GLN A 77 3.06 -4.80 -22.30
N SER A 78 4.16 -4.14 -22.65
CA SER A 78 5.04 -4.56 -23.76
C SER A 78 6.19 -5.48 -23.35
N SER A 79 6.49 -5.57 -22.05
CA SER A 79 7.65 -6.28 -21.51
C SER A 79 7.63 -7.78 -21.76
N GLY A 80 6.46 -8.38 -21.94
CA GLY A 80 6.30 -9.83 -22.09
C GLY A 80 6.73 -10.64 -20.86
N ILE A 81 6.85 -10.02 -19.67
CA ILE A 81 7.05 -10.75 -18.41
C ILE A 81 5.76 -11.47 -18.03
N ARG A 82 5.85 -12.60 -17.33
CA ARG A 82 4.68 -13.39 -16.95
C ARG A 82 3.62 -12.60 -16.17
N PRO A 83 3.96 -11.74 -15.20
CA PRO A 83 2.95 -10.91 -14.53
C PRO A 83 2.18 -9.96 -15.46
N SER A 84 2.76 -9.51 -16.58
CA SER A 84 2.09 -8.62 -17.53
C SER A 84 1.01 -9.30 -18.37
N GLN A 85 0.94 -10.63 -18.30
CA GLN A 85 -0.12 -11.45 -18.90
C GLN A 85 -1.41 -11.46 -18.07
N ARG A 86 -1.49 -10.68 -16.98
CA ARG A 86 -2.66 -10.60 -16.09
C ARG A 86 -3.09 -9.16 -15.84
N ARG A 87 -4.36 -9.01 -15.47
CA ARG A 87 -4.97 -7.76 -15.01
C ARG A 87 -5.87 -8.09 -13.84
N GLY A 88 -5.97 -7.18 -12.88
CA GLY A 88 -6.72 -7.41 -11.66
C GLY A 88 -6.28 -6.47 -10.56
N LEU A 89 -6.69 -6.71 -9.32
CA LEU A 89 -6.40 -5.85 -8.18
C LEU A 89 -5.54 -6.59 -7.14
N GLY A 90 -5.11 -5.90 -6.09
CA GLY A 90 -4.28 -6.50 -5.03
C GLY A 90 -2.85 -6.81 -5.50
N HIS A 91 -2.15 -7.68 -4.77
CA HIS A 91 -0.76 -8.02 -5.07
C HIS A 91 -0.62 -9.13 -6.12
N ALA A 92 -1.68 -9.88 -6.42
CA ALA A 92 -1.64 -11.01 -7.35
C ALA A 92 -2.38 -10.76 -8.67
N GLY A 93 -3.03 -9.60 -8.84
CA GLY A 93 -3.88 -9.32 -10.00
C GLY A 93 -5.17 -10.12 -9.93
N GLU A 94 -5.82 -10.09 -8.75
CA GLU A 94 -7.05 -10.81 -8.47
C GLU A 94 -8.25 -10.21 -9.20
N ARG A 95 -9.29 -11.01 -9.37
CA ARG A 95 -10.56 -10.55 -9.93
C ARG A 95 -11.20 -9.47 -9.04
N ILE A 96 -11.92 -8.56 -9.67
CA ILE A 96 -12.69 -7.52 -8.98
C ILE A 96 -13.76 -8.20 -8.12
N TYR A 97 -13.72 -7.94 -6.81
CA TYR A 97 -14.51 -8.63 -5.78
C TYR A 97 -14.33 -10.17 -5.78
N GLY A 98 -13.22 -10.69 -6.32
CA GLY A 98 -13.01 -12.13 -6.52
C GLY A 98 -13.85 -12.76 -7.64
N LEU A 99 -14.69 -11.97 -8.32
CA LEU A 99 -15.71 -12.49 -9.26
C LEU A 99 -15.44 -12.04 -10.70
N LEU A 100 -15.30 -10.73 -10.91
CA LEU A 100 -15.29 -10.13 -12.23
C LEU A 100 -13.85 -10.00 -12.77
N PRO A 101 -13.56 -10.52 -13.98
CA PRO A 101 -12.25 -10.31 -14.59
C PRO A 101 -12.03 -8.82 -14.88
N ALA A 102 -10.80 -8.34 -14.69
CA ALA A 102 -10.46 -6.98 -15.04
C ALA A 102 -10.31 -6.82 -16.57
N PRO A 103 -10.72 -5.67 -17.13
CA PRO A 103 -10.57 -5.38 -18.54
C PRO A 103 -9.09 -5.20 -18.91
N TRP A 104 -8.78 -5.41 -20.19
CA TRP A 104 -7.47 -5.13 -20.77
C TRP A 104 -7.50 -3.81 -21.52
N LEU A 105 -6.63 -2.88 -21.13
CA LEU A 105 -6.53 -1.57 -21.79
C LEU A 105 -5.26 -1.47 -22.63
N SER A 106 -5.33 -0.79 -23.76
CA SER A 106 -4.13 -0.26 -24.42
C SER A 106 -3.54 0.89 -23.60
N PRO A 107 -2.29 1.32 -23.86
CA PRO A 107 -1.71 2.45 -23.14
C PRO A 107 -2.51 3.74 -23.29
N ASN A 108 -3.05 3.98 -24.49
CA ASN A 108 -3.88 5.15 -24.76
C ASN A 108 -5.22 5.08 -24.03
N GLN A 109 -5.83 3.90 -23.94
CA GLN A 109 -7.05 3.69 -23.15
C GLN A 109 -6.78 3.89 -21.66
N HIS A 110 -5.63 3.43 -21.14
CA HIS A 110 -5.22 3.68 -19.76
C HIS A 110 -5.03 5.17 -19.46
N ASP A 111 -4.35 5.91 -20.35
CA ASP A 111 -4.20 7.37 -20.24
C ASP A 111 -5.57 8.08 -20.27
N ALA A 112 -6.47 7.66 -21.18
CA ALA A 112 -7.83 8.21 -21.30
C ALA A 112 -8.69 7.92 -20.06
N VAL A 113 -8.62 6.70 -19.52
CA VAL A 113 -9.32 6.31 -18.28
C VAL A 113 -8.77 7.11 -17.09
N CYS A 114 -7.45 7.36 -17.04
CA CYS A 114 -6.87 8.23 -16.01
C CYS A 114 -7.44 9.65 -16.10
N ALA A 115 -7.49 10.22 -17.30
CA ALA A 115 -8.05 11.55 -17.52
C ALA A 115 -9.53 11.58 -17.13
N LEU A 116 -10.32 10.59 -17.54
CA LEU A 116 -11.73 10.45 -17.16
C LEU A 116 -11.91 10.36 -15.64
N LEU A 117 -11.07 9.56 -14.96
CA LEU A 117 -11.07 9.45 -13.50
C LEU A 117 -10.75 10.80 -12.83
N CYS A 118 -9.70 11.49 -13.25
CA CYS A 118 -9.34 12.80 -12.69
C CYS A 118 -10.42 13.86 -12.96
N LEU A 119 -10.92 13.96 -14.19
CA LEU A 119 -11.94 14.93 -14.59
C LEU A 119 -13.27 14.66 -13.89
N SER A 120 -13.65 13.40 -13.68
CA SER A 120 -14.86 13.05 -12.94
C SER A 120 -14.72 13.34 -11.44
N LEU A 121 -13.57 13.04 -10.83
CA LEU A 121 -13.29 13.44 -9.44
C LEU A 121 -13.36 14.97 -9.26
N LEU A 122 -12.70 15.75 -10.13
CA LEU A 122 -12.74 17.22 -10.07
C LEU A 122 -14.12 17.78 -10.43
N GLY A 123 -14.78 17.20 -11.43
CA GLY A 123 -16.13 17.58 -11.84
C GLY A 123 -17.16 17.37 -10.73
N SER A 124 -16.98 16.32 -9.90
CA SER A 124 -17.84 16.11 -8.73
C SER A 124 -17.74 17.23 -7.68
N CYS A 125 -16.64 17.99 -7.67
CA CYS A 125 -16.47 19.15 -6.80
C CYS A 125 -17.20 20.40 -7.31
N ALA A 126 -17.52 20.49 -8.61
CA ALA A 126 -18.04 21.69 -9.28
C ALA A 126 -19.58 21.85 -9.24
N SER A 127 -20.30 20.98 -8.52
CA SER A 127 -21.75 21.02 -8.21
C SER A 127 -22.76 20.69 -9.32
N SER A 128 -22.42 20.70 -10.61
CA SER A 128 -23.44 20.53 -11.67
C SER A 128 -24.07 19.13 -11.77
N ALA A 129 -23.30 18.07 -11.51
CA ALA A 129 -23.77 16.68 -11.53
C ALA A 129 -22.88 15.75 -10.68
N PRO A 130 -22.71 16.03 -9.38
CA PRO A 130 -21.71 15.36 -8.56
C PRO A 130 -21.91 13.85 -8.47
N ARG A 131 -23.15 13.39 -8.37
CA ARG A 131 -23.51 11.97 -8.36
C ARG A 131 -23.04 11.21 -9.60
N SER A 132 -23.32 11.75 -10.78
CA SER A 132 -22.92 11.15 -12.06
C SER A 132 -21.39 11.11 -12.18
N CYS A 133 -20.73 12.20 -11.80
CA CYS A 133 -19.27 12.26 -11.77
C CYS A 133 -18.66 11.23 -10.82
N LEU A 134 -19.19 11.07 -9.59
CA LEU A 134 -18.71 10.04 -8.65
C LEU A 134 -18.94 8.62 -9.18
N THR A 135 -20.06 8.37 -9.86
CA THR A 135 -20.36 7.07 -10.48
C THR A 135 -19.35 6.76 -11.59
N VAL A 136 -19.04 7.74 -12.45
CA VAL A 136 -18.01 7.60 -13.48
C VAL A 136 -16.63 7.39 -12.87
N ALA A 137 -16.30 8.09 -11.78
CA ALA A 137 -15.04 7.90 -11.05
C ALA A 137 -14.95 6.49 -10.44
N PHE A 138 -16.02 6.01 -9.81
CA PHE A 138 -16.10 4.67 -9.24
C PHE A 138 -15.81 3.59 -10.29
N ILE A 139 -16.44 3.68 -11.46
CA ILE A 139 -16.20 2.74 -12.56
C ILE A 139 -14.76 2.88 -13.05
N SER A 140 -14.32 4.10 -13.38
CA SER A 140 -13.00 4.37 -13.95
C SER A 140 -11.85 3.92 -13.03
N TRP A 141 -12.06 3.91 -11.71
CA TRP A 141 -11.10 3.36 -10.75
C TRP A 141 -10.75 1.90 -11.04
N PHE A 142 -11.75 1.03 -11.30
CA PHE A 142 -11.51 -0.38 -11.62
C PHE A 142 -10.75 -0.54 -12.94
N PHE A 143 -11.09 0.27 -13.94
CA PHE A 143 -10.40 0.26 -15.22
C PHE A 143 -8.95 0.73 -15.09
N TYR A 144 -8.66 1.72 -14.24
CA TYR A 144 -7.32 2.26 -14.04
C TYR A 144 -6.43 1.34 -13.21
N TYR A 145 -6.80 1.10 -11.94
CA TYR A 145 -5.92 0.40 -10.99
C TYR A 145 -5.68 -1.06 -11.35
N SER A 146 -6.60 -1.67 -12.11
CA SER A 146 -6.41 -3.04 -12.56
C SER A 146 -5.27 -3.25 -13.56
N GLN A 147 -4.80 -2.16 -14.18
CA GLN A 147 -3.69 -2.16 -15.12
C GLN A 147 -2.32 -2.10 -14.44
N ILE A 148 -2.27 -1.60 -13.19
CA ILE A 148 -1.04 -1.25 -12.48
C ILE A 148 -0.94 -1.94 -11.10
N PHE A 149 -1.60 -3.08 -10.92
CA PHE A 149 -1.70 -3.82 -9.66
C PHE A 149 -0.36 -4.28 -9.07
N CYS A 150 0.68 -4.38 -9.90
CA CYS A 150 2.04 -4.76 -9.50
C CYS A 150 2.97 -3.56 -9.26
N ALA A 151 2.50 -2.33 -9.51
CA ALA A 151 3.29 -1.12 -9.31
C ALA A 151 3.44 -0.78 -7.82
N THR A 152 4.61 -0.32 -7.38
CA THR A 152 4.94 -0.09 -5.96
C THR A 152 3.97 0.86 -5.23
N LYS A 153 3.45 1.89 -5.92
CA LYS A 153 2.52 2.89 -5.34
C LYS A 153 1.04 2.63 -5.57
N ALA A 154 0.67 1.74 -6.48
CA ALA A 154 -0.72 1.50 -6.85
C ALA A 154 -1.18 0.07 -6.53
N GLY A 155 -0.23 -0.85 -6.41
CA GLY A 155 -0.45 -2.24 -6.09
C GLY A 155 -0.81 -2.49 -4.63
N GLY A 156 -1.30 -3.69 -4.37
CA GLY A 156 -1.71 -4.09 -3.02
C GLY A 156 -2.96 -3.37 -2.54
N HIS A 157 -2.89 -2.82 -1.32
CA HIS A 157 -4.06 -2.32 -0.61
C HIS A 157 -4.23 -0.78 -0.61
N GLY A 158 -3.25 -0.02 -1.13
CA GLY A 158 -3.20 1.44 -0.98
C GLY A 158 -4.41 2.21 -1.51
N SER A 159 -5.05 1.71 -2.57
CA SER A 159 -6.20 2.34 -3.24
C SER A 159 -7.56 1.71 -2.88
N THR A 160 -7.59 0.66 -2.06
CA THR A 160 -8.78 -0.20 -1.88
C THR A 160 -9.98 0.48 -1.22
N LEU A 161 -9.76 1.55 -0.45
CA LEU A 161 -10.85 2.33 0.16
C LEU A 161 -11.52 3.31 -0.81
N ILE A 162 -10.89 3.61 -1.94
CA ILE A 162 -11.44 4.55 -2.94
C ILE A 162 -12.80 4.10 -3.50
N PRO A 163 -12.96 2.88 -4.06
CA PRO A 163 -14.23 2.48 -4.65
C PRO A 163 -15.38 2.46 -3.64
N GLY A 164 -15.14 1.98 -2.41
CA GLY A 164 -16.17 2.01 -1.35
C GLY A 164 -16.61 3.43 -1.00
N THR A 165 -15.63 4.34 -0.85
CA THR A 165 -15.88 5.75 -0.56
C THR A 165 -16.68 6.43 -1.68
N LEU A 166 -16.28 6.23 -2.94
CA LEU A 166 -16.97 6.81 -4.09
C LEU A 166 -18.40 6.27 -4.25
N LEU A 167 -18.62 4.97 -4.04
CA LEU A 167 -19.94 4.35 -4.11
C LEU A 167 -20.89 4.94 -3.04
N MET A 168 -20.43 5.00 -1.79
CA MET A 168 -21.25 5.52 -0.69
C MET A 168 -21.58 7.00 -0.88
N LEU A 169 -20.63 7.80 -1.37
CA LEU A 169 -20.88 9.21 -1.70
C LEU A 169 -21.82 9.38 -2.89
N ALA A 170 -21.68 8.56 -3.95
CA ALA A 170 -22.57 8.61 -5.11
C ALA A 170 -24.02 8.24 -4.75
N LEU A 171 -24.21 7.31 -3.83
CA LEU A 171 -25.54 6.89 -3.39
C LEU A 171 -26.12 7.78 -2.28
N SER A 172 -25.34 8.73 -1.76
CA SER A 172 -25.79 9.64 -0.70
C SER A 172 -26.79 10.68 -1.22
N PRO A 173 -27.96 10.85 -0.59
CA PRO A 173 -28.91 11.91 -0.97
C PRO A 173 -28.34 13.32 -0.71
N SER A 174 -27.42 13.46 0.25
CA SER A 174 -26.71 14.71 0.54
C SER A 174 -25.84 15.21 -0.60
N ILE A 175 -25.54 14.38 -1.60
CA ILE A 175 -24.51 14.69 -2.58
C ILE A 175 -24.92 15.75 -3.59
N ASP A 176 -26.23 15.97 -3.76
CA ASP A 176 -26.78 16.94 -4.70
C ASP A 176 -27.21 18.24 -4.00
N ASP A 177 -27.35 18.24 -2.66
CA ASP A 177 -27.73 19.42 -1.90
C ASP A 177 -26.52 20.10 -1.22
N ALA A 178 -26.12 21.25 -1.77
CA ALA A 178 -25.02 22.05 -1.24
C ALA A 178 -25.41 22.96 -0.07
N HIS A 179 -26.70 23.18 0.16
CA HIS A 179 -27.19 24.33 0.95
C HIS A 179 -28.13 23.97 2.11
N THR A 180 -28.78 22.80 2.14
CA THR A 180 -29.60 22.40 3.29
C THR A 180 -28.79 21.61 4.30
N TRP A 181 -28.60 22.18 5.49
CA TRP A 181 -27.90 21.54 6.62
C TRP A 181 -28.79 20.55 7.40
N ASP A 182 -30.12 20.64 7.26
CA ASP A 182 -31.05 20.16 8.30
C ASP A 182 -31.46 18.67 8.23
N ALA A 183 -30.99 17.92 7.23
CA ALA A 183 -31.32 16.50 7.12
C ALA A 183 -30.26 15.61 7.82
N ARG A 184 -30.41 15.38 9.13
CA ARG A 184 -29.68 14.30 9.85
C ARG A 184 -29.84 12.93 9.18
N ASP A 185 -30.89 12.77 8.37
CA ASP A 185 -31.17 11.58 7.57
C ASP A 185 -30.21 11.36 6.41
N ALA A 186 -29.36 12.34 6.08
CA ALA A 186 -28.53 12.30 4.90
C ALA A 186 -27.03 12.03 5.21
N TRP A 187 -26.70 11.67 6.45
CA TRP A 187 -25.32 11.48 6.94
C TRP A 187 -24.84 10.02 6.95
N TRP A 188 -25.73 9.05 6.67
CA TRP A 188 -25.44 7.62 6.73
C TRP A 188 -24.24 7.21 5.86
N ALA A 189 -23.99 7.89 4.73
CA ALA A 189 -22.87 7.57 3.84
C ALA A 189 -21.53 7.80 4.54
N LEU A 190 -21.43 8.89 5.32
CA LEU A 190 -20.24 9.19 6.10
C LEU A 190 -20.06 8.18 7.24
N ASP A 191 -21.14 7.78 7.90
CA ASP A 191 -21.10 6.76 8.96
C ASP A 191 -20.61 5.40 8.41
N PHE A 192 -21.09 4.99 7.23
CA PHE A 192 -20.64 3.76 6.58
C PHE A 192 -19.18 3.81 6.14
N ILE A 193 -18.70 4.94 5.62
CA ILE A 193 -17.27 5.12 5.30
C ILE A 193 -16.43 5.04 6.59
N LYS A 194 -16.85 5.69 7.67
CA LYS A 194 -16.18 5.61 8.98
C LYS A 194 -16.13 4.18 9.52
N LEU A 195 -17.24 3.45 9.46
CA LEU A 195 -17.31 2.03 9.84
C LEU A 195 -16.34 1.19 9.01
N GLN A 196 -16.32 1.40 7.69
CA GLN A 196 -15.42 0.67 6.80
C GLN A 196 -13.97 0.92 7.20
N VAL A 197 -13.56 2.18 7.34
CA VAL A 197 -12.19 2.55 7.74
C VAL A 197 -11.83 1.94 9.09
N ALA A 198 -12.71 2.09 10.09
CA ALA A 198 -12.48 1.55 11.44
C ALA A 198 -12.39 0.02 11.45
N GLY A 199 -13.26 -0.66 10.70
CA GLY A 199 -13.24 -2.10 10.54
C GLY A 199 -11.98 -2.60 9.85
N THR A 200 -11.49 -1.90 8.82
CA THR A 200 -10.25 -2.28 8.13
C THR A 200 -9.01 -2.09 9.00
N TYR A 201 -8.90 -0.98 9.76
CA TYR A 201 -7.81 -0.81 10.73
C TYR A 201 -7.87 -1.88 11.83
N CYS A 202 -9.06 -2.14 12.39
CA CYS A 202 -9.24 -3.18 13.40
C CYS A 202 -8.87 -4.56 12.86
N GLY A 203 -9.34 -4.90 11.65
CA GLY A 203 -8.99 -6.13 10.94
C GLY A 203 -7.47 -6.29 10.75
N SER A 204 -6.77 -5.23 10.35
CA SER A 204 -5.30 -5.22 10.24
C SER A 204 -4.61 -5.47 11.60
N GLY A 205 -5.12 -4.88 12.68
CA GLY A 205 -4.64 -5.12 14.04
C GLY A 205 -4.89 -6.55 14.52
N LEU A 206 -6.10 -7.08 14.27
CA LEU A 206 -6.47 -8.47 14.57
C LEU A 206 -5.61 -9.46 13.79
N CYS A 207 -5.28 -9.17 12.53
CA CYS A 207 -4.32 -9.95 11.75
C CYS A 207 -2.99 -10.05 12.50
N LYS A 208 -2.41 -8.94 12.96
CA LYS A 208 -1.15 -8.93 13.73
C LYS A 208 -1.23 -9.70 15.04
N LEU A 209 -2.37 -9.65 15.74
CA LEU A 209 -2.61 -10.45 16.95
C LEU A 209 -2.72 -11.95 16.62
N ALA A 210 -3.48 -12.32 15.60
CA ALA A 210 -3.60 -13.69 15.13
C ALA A 210 -2.25 -14.25 14.68
N GLY A 211 -1.46 -13.46 13.93
CA GLY A 211 -0.07 -13.76 13.60
C GLY A 211 0.78 -13.96 14.84
N SER A 212 0.61 -13.12 15.87
CA SER A 212 1.34 -13.25 17.13
C SER A 212 1.05 -14.56 17.86
N VAL A 213 -0.21 -14.97 17.89
CA VAL A 213 -0.64 -16.25 18.48
C VAL A 213 -0.11 -17.41 17.65
N TYR A 214 -0.28 -17.37 16.32
CA TYR A 214 0.10 -18.44 15.41
C TYR A 214 1.61 -18.71 15.42
N PHE A 215 2.43 -17.65 15.37
CA PHE A 215 3.89 -17.75 15.41
C PHE A 215 4.48 -17.74 16.83
N ARG A 216 3.64 -17.65 17.87
CA ARG A 216 4.04 -17.58 19.29
C ARG A 216 5.06 -16.47 19.57
N GLN A 217 4.92 -15.34 18.89
CA GLN A 217 5.78 -14.18 19.04
C GLN A 217 4.95 -12.91 19.00
N PHE A 218 5.05 -12.07 20.03
CA PHE A 218 4.29 -10.83 20.08
C PHE A 218 4.78 -9.81 19.03
N TRP A 219 3.88 -9.35 18.16
CA TRP A 219 4.20 -8.39 17.10
C TRP A 219 4.75 -7.06 17.64
N GLY A 220 4.17 -6.55 18.73
CA GLY A 220 4.52 -5.26 19.34
C GLY A 220 5.85 -5.23 20.11
N ASN A 221 6.64 -6.31 20.10
CA ASN A 221 7.93 -6.36 20.80
C ASN A 221 9.06 -5.55 20.11
N GLY A 222 8.75 -4.81 19.04
CA GLY A 222 9.66 -3.97 18.25
C GLY A 222 10.56 -4.71 17.26
N THR A 223 10.93 -5.97 17.52
CA THR A 223 11.80 -6.76 16.62
C THR A 223 11.17 -6.97 15.24
N THR A 224 9.83 -7.06 15.19
CA THR A 224 9.08 -7.17 13.94
C THR A 224 9.21 -5.90 13.09
N LEU A 225 8.98 -4.74 13.70
CA LEU A 225 9.11 -3.45 13.02
C LEU A 225 10.57 -3.17 12.63
N GLN A 226 11.53 -3.61 13.45
CA GLN A 226 12.97 -3.56 13.15
C GLN A 226 13.30 -4.34 11.88
N ALA A 227 12.81 -5.58 11.78
CA ALA A 227 12.99 -6.41 10.60
C ALA A 227 12.30 -5.85 9.35
N TYR A 228 11.08 -5.31 9.45
CA TYR A 228 10.42 -4.62 8.32
C TYR A 228 11.16 -3.35 7.89
N THR A 229 11.71 -2.59 8.83
CA THR A 229 12.54 -1.42 8.52
C THR A 229 13.83 -1.85 7.83
N PHE A 230 14.50 -2.89 8.32
CA PHE A 230 15.71 -3.42 7.73
C PHE A 230 15.49 -3.94 6.31
N ASP A 231 14.43 -4.72 6.06
CA ASP A 231 14.09 -5.19 4.71
C ASP A 231 13.74 -4.05 3.75
N ALA A 232 13.15 -2.98 4.25
CA ALA A 232 12.87 -1.79 3.45
C ALA A 232 14.15 -1.04 3.05
N MET A 233 15.23 -1.11 3.83
CA MET A 233 16.53 -0.55 3.44
C MET A 233 17.10 -1.23 2.18
N TRP A 234 16.73 -2.49 1.94
CA TRP A 234 17.11 -3.24 0.74
C TRP A 234 16.18 -2.93 -0.43
N SER A 235 14.90 -3.22 -0.23
CA SER A 235 13.90 -3.28 -1.32
C SER A 235 13.38 -1.92 -1.75
N ARG A 236 13.41 -0.93 -0.85
CA ARG A 236 12.88 0.43 -1.07
C ARG A 236 13.81 1.45 -0.43
N PRO A 237 15.07 1.52 -0.88
CA PRO A 237 15.98 2.53 -0.38
C PRO A 237 15.36 3.90 -0.67
N GLY A 238 15.39 4.79 0.33
CA GLY A 238 15.12 6.20 0.08
C GLY A 238 16.42 6.93 -0.25
N GLY A 239 16.35 8.26 -0.28
CA GLY A 239 17.57 9.08 -0.26
C GLY A 239 18.36 8.91 1.04
N GLU A 240 19.52 9.55 1.13
CA GLU A 240 20.43 9.48 2.28
C GLU A 240 19.71 9.77 3.61
N PHE A 241 18.88 10.82 3.67
CA PHE A 241 18.09 11.14 4.86
C PHE A 241 17.22 9.97 5.33
N THR A 242 16.53 9.32 4.40
CA THR A 242 15.63 8.21 4.70
C THR A 242 16.41 6.99 5.15
N TRP A 243 17.54 6.70 4.50
CA TRP A 243 18.43 5.63 4.92
C TRP A 243 18.97 5.87 6.34
N LEU A 244 19.39 7.10 6.66
CA LEU A 244 19.84 7.46 8.01
C LEU A 244 18.74 7.23 9.05
N LEU A 245 17.51 7.63 8.75
CA LEU A 245 16.36 7.42 9.63
C LEU A 245 16.07 5.92 9.83
N GLN A 246 16.10 5.12 8.76
CA GLN A 246 15.93 3.67 8.83
C GLN A 246 17.06 2.99 9.62
N ALA A 247 18.32 3.37 9.36
CA ALA A 247 19.48 2.86 10.07
C ALA A 247 19.42 3.19 11.57
N PHE A 248 19.03 4.41 11.92
CA PHE A 248 18.79 4.83 13.30
C PHE A 248 17.69 3.99 13.96
N ALA A 249 16.56 3.81 13.26
CA ALA A 249 15.43 3.03 13.75
C ALA A 249 15.82 1.56 13.99
N VAL A 250 16.50 0.92 13.04
CA VAL A 250 17.00 -0.46 13.17
C VAL A 250 17.93 -0.61 14.38
N GLN A 251 18.79 0.38 14.62
CA GLN A 251 19.70 0.40 15.77
C GLN A 251 19.03 0.84 17.08
N SER A 252 17.75 1.24 17.07
CA SER A 252 17.04 1.76 18.25
C SER A 252 15.83 0.90 18.61
N PRO A 253 16.03 -0.37 19.03
CA PRO A 253 14.93 -1.32 19.24
C PRO A 253 13.91 -0.84 20.27
N ARG A 254 14.31 -0.06 21.29
CA ARG A 254 13.39 0.52 22.28
C ARG A 254 12.36 1.46 21.66
N ILE A 255 12.78 2.30 20.72
CA ILE A 255 11.87 3.20 19.98
C ILE A 255 10.91 2.36 19.14
N LEU A 256 11.40 1.29 18.53
CA LEU A 256 10.57 0.39 17.74
C LEU A 256 9.59 -0.45 18.56
N VAL A 257 9.90 -0.77 19.82
CA VAL A 257 8.94 -1.39 20.75
C VAL A 257 7.78 -0.44 21.01
N LEU A 258 8.09 0.83 21.34
CA LEU A 258 7.08 1.85 21.55
C LEU A 258 6.25 2.05 20.29
N ALA A 259 6.88 2.27 19.14
CA ALA A 259 6.19 2.47 17.86
C ALA A 259 5.36 1.25 17.44
N GLY A 260 5.89 0.03 17.60
CA GLY A 260 5.18 -1.21 17.29
C GLY A 260 4.00 -1.46 18.23
N THR A 261 4.16 -1.21 19.52
CA THR A 261 3.05 -1.33 20.49
C THR A 261 1.97 -0.29 20.21
N LEU A 262 2.35 0.98 19.99
CA LEU A 262 1.42 2.04 19.67
C LEU A 262 0.69 1.79 18.34
N SER A 263 1.39 1.30 17.32
CA SER A 263 0.77 0.87 16.05
C SER A 263 -0.30 -0.20 16.28
N LEU A 264 0.01 -1.23 17.05
CA LEU A 264 -0.91 -2.33 17.30
C LEU A 264 -2.14 -1.86 18.11
N LEU A 265 -1.92 -1.06 19.15
CA LEU A 265 -3.00 -0.45 19.93
C LEU A 265 -3.87 0.45 19.05
N PHE A 266 -3.26 1.32 18.26
CA PHE A 266 -3.96 2.20 17.33
C PHE A 266 -4.86 1.42 16.37
N GLU A 267 -4.36 0.36 15.73
CA GLU A 267 -5.14 -0.43 14.78
C GLU A 267 -6.29 -1.17 15.46
N VAL A 268 -6.01 -1.91 16.54
CA VAL A 268 -7.02 -2.71 17.26
C VAL A 268 -8.12 -1.83 17.85
N PHE A 269 -7.74 -0.68 18.42
CA PHE A 269 -8.65 0.25 19.08
C PHE A 269 -9.17 1.36 18.16
N PHE A 270 -8.91 1.30 16.85
CA PHE A 270 -9.46 2.28 15.90
C PHE A 270 -10.99 2.42 15.99
N PRO A 271 -11.80 1.37 16.27
CA PRO A 271 -13.24 1.55 16.48
C PRO A 271 -13.61 2.55 17.59
N LEU A 272 -12.72 2.83 18.56
CA LEU A 272 -12.94 3.89 19.54
C LEU A 272 -13.02 5.28 18.91
N ALA A 273 -12.46 5.46 17.71
CA ALA A 273 -12.61 6.65 16.90
C ALA A 273 -14.06 6.94 16.55
N LEU A 274 -15.01 5.99 16.72
CA LEU A 274 -16.44 6.17 16.47
C LEU A 274 -17.24 6.60 17.72
N THR A 275 -16.61 6.73 18.88
CA THR A 275 -17.32 7.00 20.16
C THR A 275 -17.60 8.48 20.38
N SER A 276 -16.73 9.36 19.88
CA SER A 276 -16.90 10.81 19.96
C SER A 276 -16.10 11.50 18.87
N GLN A 277 -16.46 12.75 18.54
CA GLN A 277 -15.70 13.58 17.60
C GLN A 277 -14.25 13.77 18.04
N THR A 278 -14.02 13.99 19.35
CA THR A 278 -12.66 14.17 19.90
C THR A 278 -11.82 12.91 19.70
N ALA A 279 -12.38 11.72 19.94
CA ALA A 279 -11.70 10.47 19.66
C ALA A 279 -11.42 10.32 18.15
N GLY A 280 -12.40 10.60 17.30
CA GLY A 280 -12.24 10.58 15.84
C GLY A 280 -11.05 11.44 15.38
N VAL A 281 -11.01 12.69 15.81
CA VAL A 281 -9.91 13.62 15.49
C VAL A 281 -8.57 13.11 15.99
N ALA A 282 -8.49 12.61 17.23
CA ALA A 282 -7.26 12.07 17.80
C ALA A 282 -6.74 10.87 16.99
N PHE A 283 -7.62 9.93 16.64
CA PHE A 283 -7.28 8.78 15.80
C PHE A 283 -6.92 9.19 14.37
N ALA A 284 -7.51 10.25 13.82
CA ALA A 284 -7.13 10.79 12.51
C ALA A 284 -5.67 11.26 12.50
N PHE A 285 -5.26 12.03 13.52
CA PHE A 285 -3.86 12.45 13.67
C PHE A 285 -2.93 11.27 13.92
N ALA A 286 -3.33 10.31 14.76
CA ALA A 286 -2.56 9.09 15.00
C ALA A 286 -2.36 8.29 13.69
N ALA A 287 -3.40 8.19 12.87
CA ALA A 287 -3.37 7.48 11.60
C ALA A 287 -2.47 8.17 10.56
N LEU A 288 -2.48 9.50 10.51
CA LEU A 288 -1.54 10.27 9.67
C LEU A 288 -0.09 10.10 10.15
N GLY A 289 0.15 10.15 11.46
CA GLY A 289 1.48 9.88 12.04
C GLY A 289 1.97 8.46 11.75
N PHE A 290 1.10 7.47 11.92
CA PHE A 290 1.36 6.06 11.60
C PHE A 290 1.76 5.89 10.13
N HIS A 291 0.96 6.39 9.19
CA HIS A 291 1.22 6.24 7.76
C HIS A 291 2.43 7.05 7.28
N THR A 292 2.71 8.18 7.92
CA THR A 292 3.97 8.93 7.70
C THR A 292 5.18 8.10 8.14
N GLY A 293 5.09 7.44 9.30
CA GLY A 293 6.12 6.51 9.78
C GLY A 293 6.32 5.34 8.81
N VAL A 294 5.24 4.73 8.32
CA VAL A 294 5.28 3.66 7.30
C VAL A 294 5.94 4.16 6.01
N TYR A 295 5.61 5.35 5.53
CA TYR A 295 6.23 5.95 4.34
C TYR A 295 7.74 6.08 4.50
N PHE A 296 8.22 6.65 5.61
CA PHE A 296 9.65 6.86 5.80
C PHE A 296 10.41 5.58 6.15
N LEU A 297 9.89 4.75 7.05
CA LEU A 297 10.60 3.57 7.55
C LEU A 297 10.48 2.36 6.63
N GLN A 298 9.36 2.21 5.92
CA GLN A 298 9.06 1.01 5.13
C GLN A 298 8.87 1.31 3.63
N GLY A 299 8.77 2.58 3.24
CA GLY A 299 8.67 2.98 1.84
C GLY A 299 7.35 2.63 1.17
N PHE A 300 6.26 2.43 1.94
CA PHE A 300 4.91 2.28 1.39
C PHE A 300 4.18 3.62 1.37
N ASP A 301 3.58 3.99 0.24
CA ASP A 301 2.82 5.23 0.10
C ASP A 301 1.32 5.00 0.34
N PHE A 302 0.92 5.04 1.62
CA PHE A 302 -0.49 5.16 2.00
C PHE A 302 -0.97 6.62 2.03
N LEU A 303 -0.04 7.58 2.06
CA LEU A 303 -0.37 8.99 2.13
C LEU A 303 -1.15 9.42 0.88
N SER A 304 -0.71 9.04 -0.31
CA SER A 304 -1.30 9.45 -1.59
C SER A 304 -2.76 9.03 -1.78
N GLN A 305 -3.13 7.81 -1.40
CA GLN A 305 -4.41 7.20 -1.82
C GLN A 305 -5.27 6.71 -0.65
N TRP A 306 -4.66 6.30 0.45
CA TRP A 306 -5.37 5.78 1.61
C TRP A 306 -5.75 6.89 2.58
N CYS A 307 -4.78 7.70 3.00
CA CYS A 307 -4.99 8.73 4.01
C CYS A 307 -6.09 9.77 3.70
N PRO A 308 -6.45 10.10 2.43
CA PRO A 308 -7.50 11.10 2.18
C PRO A 308 -8.83 10.78 2.85
N VAL A 309 -9.16 9.48 3.00
CA VAL A 309 -10.38 9.06 3.68
C VAL A 309 -10.35 9.36 5.19
N ILE A 310 -9.16 9.47 5.79
CA ILE A 310 -8.98 9.75 7.22
C ILE A 310 -9.45 11.17 7.57
N LEU A 311 -9.40 12.10 6.60
CA LEU A 311 -9.96 13.45 6.76
C LEU A 311 -11.41 13.44 7.24
N LEU A 312 -12.14 12.36 6.95
CA LEU A 312 -13.51 12.16 7.40
C LEU A 312 -13.67 12.25 8.92
N PHE A 313 -12.68 11.76 9.67
CA PHE A 313 -12.70 11.76 11.13
C PHE A 313 -12.31 13.12 11.73
N ALA A 314 -11.74 14.03 10.92
CA ALA A 314 -11.40 15.38 11.33
C ALA A 314 -12.55 16.39 11.10
N MET A 315 -13.53 16.07 10.26
CA MET A 315 -14.65 16.98 10.00
C MET A 315 -15.75 16.86 11.07
N PRO A 316 -16.47 17.95 11.36
CA PRO A 316 -17.62 17.91 12.26
C PRO A 316 -18.74 17.04 11.66
N GLY A 317 -19.36 16.23 12.51
CA GLY A 317 -20.47 15.34 12.14
C GLY A 317 -20.61 14.20 13.14
N PRO A 318 -21.51 13.23 12.93
CA PRO A 318 -21.69 12.14 13.86
C PRO A 318 -20.48 11.24 13.80
N VAL A 319 -19.78 11.19 14.91
CA VAL A 319 -18.78 10.19 15.23
C VAL A 319 -19.31 9.53 16.50
N SER A 320 -20.50 8.96 16.38
CA SER A 320 -21.21 8.34 17.48
C SER A 320 -21.62 6.95 17.05
N VAL A 321 -21.33 5.97 17.90
CA VAL A 321 -21.79 4.59 17.73
C VAL A 321 -23.31 4.57 17.60
N GLN A 322 -24.02 5.42 18.36
CA GLN A 322 -25.47 5.48 18.34
C GLN A 322 -26.00 5.94 16.97
N THR A 323 -25.48 7.03 16.42
CA THR A 323 -25.93 7.55 15.11
C THR A 323 -25.56 6.60 13.98
N THR A 324 -24.37 6.01 14.07
CA THR A 324 -23.90 4.99 13.13
C THR A 324 -24.81 3.75 13.16
N TRP A 325 -25.19 3.32 14.37
CA TRP A 325 -26.08 2.20 14.59
C TRP A 325 -27.51 2.51 14.09
N GLU A 326 -28.03 3.69 14.37
CA GLU A 326 -29.32 4.15 13.82
C GLU A 326 -29.30 4.18 12.29
N SER A 327 -28.21 4.64 11.67
CA SER A 327 -28.00 4.57 10.22
C SER A 327 -28.00 3.12 9.71
N MET A 328 -27.36 2.18 10.41
CA MET A 328 -27.41 0.75 10.08
C MET A 328 -28.82 0.16 10.24
N GLN A 329 -29.54 0.49 11.32
CA GLN A 329 -30.89 0.02 11.58
C GLN A 329 -31.88 0.54 10.53
N ARG A 330 -31.78 1.82 10.16
CA ARG A 330 -32.55 2.40 9.05
C ARG A 330 -32.26 1.67 7.74
N GLY A 331 -30.99 1.39 7.45
CA GLY A 331 -30.60 0.60 6.28
C GLY A 331 -31.23 -0.80 6.28
N ALA A 332 -31.13 -1.52 7.40
CA ALA A 332 -31.72 -2.85 7.55
C ALA A 332 -33.25 -2.84 7.42
N ALA A 333 -33.92 -1.85 8.01
CA ALA A 333 -35.38 -1.69 7.92
C ALA A 333 -35.83 -1.28 6.49
N SER A 334 -35.02 -0.48 5.78
CA SER A 334 -35.32 -0.01 4.42
C SER A 334 -35.29 -1.09 3.34
N ILE A 335 -34.75 -2.29 3.65
CA ILE A 335 -34.80 -3.45 2.75
C ILE A 335 -36.25 -3.80 2.37
N GLY A 336 -37.23 -3.45 3.21
CA GLY A 336 -38.67 -3.55 2.93
C GLY A 336 -39.35 -2.25 2.47
N SER A 337 -38.68 -1.09 2.51
CA SER A 337 -39.27 0.23 2.25
C SER A 337 -38.27 1.22 1.62
N HIS A 338 -38.21 1.20 0.28
CA HIS A 338 -37.97 2.33 -0.65
C HIS A 338 -36.63 3.12 -0.72
N ASP A 339 -35.50 2.72 -0.12
CA ASP A 339 -34.17 3.30 -0.49
C ASP A 339 -33.14 2.25 -0.92
N VAL A 340 -33.01 2.07 -2.24
CA VAL A 340 -32.06 1.14 -2.87
C VAL A 340 -30.61 1.54 -2.60
N GLY A 341 -30.30 2.84 -2.55
CA GLY A 341 -28.93 3.33 -2.37
C GLY A 341 -28.41 3.04 -0.96
N LEU A 342 -29.24 3.31 0.06
CA LEU A 342 -28.94 2.98 1.45
C LEU A 342 -28.73 1.46 1.62
N THR A 343 -29.61 0.64 1.04
CA THR A 343 -29.51 -0.83 1.09
C THR A 343 -28.20 -1.34 0.48
N ILE A 344 -27.81 -0.84 -0.70
CA ILE A 344 -26.55 -1.24 -1.35
C ILE A 344 -25.35 -0.87 -0.47
N CYS A 345 -25.33 0.33 0.10
CA CYS A 345 -24.22 0.78 0.94
C CYS A 345 -24.13 -0.02 2.26
N PHE A 346 -25.27 -0.37 2.84
CA PHE A 346 -25.33 -1.25 4.01
C PHE A 346 -24.72 -2.62 3.70
N LEU A 347 -25.19 -3.29 2.63
CA LEU A 347 -24.67 -4.60 2.22
C LEU A 347 -23.17 -4.55 1.92
N TYR A 348 -22.72 -3.49 1.24
CA TYR A 348 -21.30 -3.25 0.98
C TYR A 348 -20.48 -3.12 2.26
N THR A 349 -20.99 -2.36 3.23
CA THR A 349 -20.32 -2.16 4.53
C THR A 349 -20.25 -3.46 5.32
N VAL A 350 -21.34 -4.21 5.38
CA VAL A 350 -21.38 -5.53 6.04
C VAL A 350 -20.37 -6.49 5.40
N ALA A 351 -20.32 -6.56 4.07
CA ALA A 351 -19.34 -7.39 3.36
C ALA A 351 -17.90 -6.96 3.66
N SER A 352 -17.62 -5.65 3.65
CA SER A 352 -16.30 -5.13 3.99
C SER A 352 -15.91 -5.45 5.45
N LEU A 353 -16.84 -5.29 6.40
CA LEU A 353 -16.61 -5.62 7.81
C LEU A 353 -16.39 -7.12 8.00
N PHE A 354 -17.16 -7.96 7.31
CA PHE A 354 -16.97 -9.41 7.32
C PHE A 354 -15.56 -9.77 6.81
N VAL A 355 -15.16 -9.26 5.65
CA VAL A 355 -13.83 -9.50 5.08
C VAL A 355 -12.73 -9.05 6.03
N SER A 356 -12.86 -7.85 6.62
CA SER A 356 -11.86 -7.30 7.53
C SER A 356 -11.77 -8.06 8.86
N LEU A 357 -12.89 -8.32 9.54
CA LEU A 357 -12.93 -8.91 10.88
C LEU A 357 -12.78 -10.43 10.87
N ALA A 358 -13.27 -11.12 9.83
CA ALA A 358 -13.01 -12.55 9.63
C ALA A 358 -11.61 -12.81 9.04
N MET A 359 -10.83 -11.75 8.74
CA MET A 359 -9.48 -11.83 8.19
C MET A 359 -9.41 -12.66 6.92
N VAL A 360 -10.36 -12.47 5.99
CA VAL A 360 -10.53 -13.32 4.80
C VAL A 360 -9.24 -13.37 3.96
N ASP A 361 -8.52 -12.26 3.81
CA ASP A 361 -7.28 -12.24 3.03
C ASP A 361 -6.19 -13.19 3.57
N VAL A 362 -6.18 -13.41 4.90
CA VAL A 362 -5.22 -14.30 5.57
C VAL A 362 -5.53 -15.76 5.28
N TRP A 363 -6.81 -16.12 5.29
CA TRP A 363 -7.26 -17.51 5.24
C TRP A 363 -7.54 -18.00 3.82
N TYR A 364 -8.11 -17.14 2.97
CA TYR A 364 -8.66 -17.49 1.67
C TYR A 364 -8.02 -16.76 0.48
N GLY A 365 -7.19 -15.75 0.74
CA GLY A 365 -6.59 -14.90 -0.30
C GLY A 365 -7.34 -13.58 -0.49
N GLU A 366 -6.76 -12.69 -1.28
CA GLU A 366 -7.22 -11.29 -1.40
C GLU A 366 -8.53 -11.21 -2.19
N VAL A 367 -9.49 -10.41 -1.71
CA VAL A 367 -10.78 -10.17 -2.40
C VAL A 367 -10.99 -8.68 -2.71
N PRO A 368 -10.01 -8.01 -3.35
CA PRO A 368 -10.03 -6.57 -3.52
C PRO A 368 -11.27 -6.09 -4.32
N PRO A 369 -11.84 -4.92 -3.99
CA PRO A 369 -11.34 -3.94 -3.03
C PRO A 369 -11.69 -4.22 -1.57
N TRP A 370 -12.45 -5.29 -1.25
CA TRP A 370 -12.59 -5.69 0.15
C TRP A 370 -11.29 -6.32 0.63
N SER A 371 -10.87 -5.93 1.83
CA SER A 371 -9.59 -6.40 2.36
C SER A 371 -9.56 -6.28 3.88
N CYS A 372 -8.86 -7.19 4.54
CA CYS A 372 -8.45 -7.03 5.94
C CYS A 372 -7.06 -6.38 6.06
N CYS A 373 -6.44 -6.06 4.93
CA CYS A 373 -5.14 -5.42 4.79
C CYS A 373 -4.10 -6.08 5.70
N PRO A 374 -3.76 -7.38 5.53
CA PRO A 374 -2.91 -8.15 6.43
C PRO A 374 -1.42 -7.78 6.29
N MET A 375 -1.13 -6.48 6.32
CA MET A 375 0.20 -5.94 6.16
C MET A 375 1.03 -6.21 7.41
N PHE A 376 2.27 -6.62 7.17
CA PHE A 376 3.22 -6.92 8.24
C PHE A 376 2.75 -8.03 9.19
N LEU A 377 1.84 -8.91 8.74
CA LEU A 377 1.20 -9.94 9.55
C LEU A 377 2.20 -10.79 10.34
N VAL A 378 3.29 -11.23 9.71
CA VAL A 378 4.22 -12.20 10.28
C VAL A 378 5.13 -11.50 11.31
N PRO A 379 5.04 -11.84 12.61
CA PRO A 379 6.02 -11.40 13.60
C PRO A 379 7.37 -12.01 13.25
N ARG A 380 8.43 -11.21 13.27
CA ARG A 380 9.76 -11.65 12.84
C ARG A 380 10.86 -10.89 13.55
N ASN A 381 12.07 -11.39 13.43
CA ASN A 381 13.26 -10.81 14.02
C ASN A 381 14.37 -10.87 12.96
N VAL A 382 15.21 -9.83 12.88
CA VAL A 382 16.29 -9.73 11.89
C VAL A 382 17.25 -10.93 11.94
N PHE A 383 17.40 -11.54 13.13
CA PHE A 383 18.25 -12.70 13.39
C PHE A 383 17.44 -13.96 13.71
N ALA A 384 16.15 -14.00 13.37
CA ALA A 384 15.38 -15.24 13.51
C ALA A 384 15.99 -16.34 12.63
N PRO A 385 16.36 -17.52 13.18
CA PRO A 385 16.84 -18.62 12.37
C PRO A 385 15.72 -19.13 11.45
N GLN A 386 14.51 -19.25 12.00
CA GLN A 386 13.35 -19.81 11.30
C GLN A 386 12.59 -18.77 10.46
N MET A 387 13.25 -17.79 9.85
CA MET A 387 12.59 -16.85 8.95
C MET A 387 13.30 -16.81 7.60
N PRO A 388 12.56 -16.67 6.48
CA PRO A 388 13.18 -16.44 5.19
C PRO A 388 14.10 -15.22 5.25
N ARG A 389 15.33 -15.37 4.76
CA ARG A 389 16.30 -14.28 4.66
C ARG A 389 16.40 -13.91 3.22
N TRP A 390 15.50 -13.04 2.79
CA TRP A 390 15.29 -12.76 1.39
C TRP A 390 15.22 -11.26 1.19
N TRP A 391 16.19 -10.73 0.45
CA TRP A 391 16.31 -9.31 0.21
C TRP A 391 16.36 -9.04 -1.29
N CYS A 392 15.97 -7.83 -1.66
CA CYS A 392 16.04 -7.36 -3.03
C CYS A 392 16.69 -5.98 -3.05
N MET A 393 17.51 -5.71 -4.06
CA MET A 393 18.01 -4.37 -4.39
C MET A 393 17.64 -4.02 -5.82
N THR A 394 17.32 -2.75 -6.06
CA THR A 394 17.13 -2.21 -7.42
C THR A 394 18.12 -1.11 -7.73
N GLY A 395 18.47 -0.99 -9.00
CA GLY A 395 19.32 0.08 -9.56
C GLY A 395 18.65 1.46 -9.55
N VAL A 396 17.44 1.58 -9.00
CA VAL A 396 16.68 2.82 -8.98
C VAL A 396 16.60 3.34 -7.56
N ALA A 397 17.15 4.52 -7.29
CA ALA A 397 17.09 5.14 -5.97
C ALA A 397 15.66 5.57 -5.59
N GLN A 398 14.79 5.77 -6.57
CA GLN A 398 13.40 6.20 -6.42
C GLN A 398 12.41 5.03 -6.39
N GLN A 399 12.82 3.84 -5.94
CA GLN A 399 11.95 2.65 -5.92
C GLN A 399 10.62 2.85 -5.13
N ARG A 400 10.58 3.87 -4.26
CA ARG A 400 9.38 4.31 -3.51
C ARG A 400 8.37 5.08 -4.36
N GLU A 401 8.80 5.61 -5.50
CA GLU A 401 7.97 6.41 -6.39
C GLU A 401 7.08 5.56 -7.29
N ALA A 402 6.13 6.21 -7.95
CA ALA A 402 5.36 5.58 -9.01
C ALA A 402 6.32 5.21 -10.16
N GLY A 403 6.00 4.16 -10.92
CA GLY A 403 6.81 3.80 -12.09
C GLY A 403 7.52 2.45 -12.01
N PHE A 404 7.52 1.81 -10.84
CA PHE A 404 8.30 0.60 -10.58
C PHE A 404 7.41 -0.55 -10.17
N MET A 405 7.83 -1.76 -10.51
CA MET A 405 7.25 -3.00 -9.97
C MET A 405 7.90 -3.30 -8.63
N ASP A 406 7.16 -3.89 -7.68
CA ASP A 406 7.74 -4.35 -6.41
C ASP A 406 8.53 -5.66 -6.59
N PRO A 407 9.87 -5.62 -6.62
CA PRO A 407 10.67 -6.79 -6.93
C PRO A 407 10.84 -7.74 -5.72
N LEU A 408 10.47 -7.32 -4.51
CA LEU A 408 10.54 -8.20 -3.34
C LEU A 408 9.35 -9.15 -3.33
N ILE A 409 8.18 -8.66 -3.74
CA ILE A 409 6.98 -9.49 -3.89
C ILE A 409 7.14 -10.41 -5.09
N TYR A 410 7.49 -9.86 -6.26
CA TYR A 410 7.63 -10.61 -7.50
C TYR A 410 9.04 -11.17 -7.67
N SER A 411 9.17 -12.48 -7.45
CA SER A 411 10.47 -13.13 -7.26
C SER A 411 10.53 -14.50 -7.93
N PRO A 412 11.70 -14.93 -8.45
CA PRO A 412 11.92 -16.33 -8.84
C PRO A 412 11.77 -17.31 -7.68
N ALA A 413 11.89 -16.87 -6.44
CA ALA A 413 11.71 -17.69 -5.25
C ALA A 413 10.27 -17.73 -4.73
N ASN A 414 9.40 -16.80 -5.13
CA ASN A 414 8.04 -16.70 -4.63
C ASN A 414 7.08 -17.60 -5.43
N ALA A 415 6.38 -18.51 -4.76
CA ALA A 415 5.44 -19.43 -5.41
C ALA A 415 4.12 -18.75 -5.82
N LYS A 416 3.64 -17.77 -5.03
CA LYS A 416 2.37 -17.06 -5.30
C LYS A 416 2.57 -15.95 -6.33
N HIS A 417 3.65 -15.17 -6.20
CA HIS A 417 3.98 -14.04 -7.06
C HIS A 417 5.20 -14.37 -7.92
N TYR A 418 5.12 -15.49 -8.64
CA TYR A 418 6.27 -16.02 -9.37
C TYR A 418 6.67 -15.12 -10.54
N LEU A 419 7.93 -14.70 -10.52
CA LEU A 419 8.61 -14.01 -11.61
C LEU A 419 9.77 -14.90 -12.08
N PRO A 420 9.68 -15.54 -13.25
CA PRO A 420 10.76 -16.36 -13.77
C PRO A 420 12.10 -15.61 -13.86
N GLU A 421 13.21 -16.32 -13.74
CA GLU A 421 14.55 -15.70 -13.78
C GLU A 421 14.82 -15.07 -15.15
N GLU A 422 14.35 -15.72 -16.22
CA GLU A 422 14.40 -15.20 -17.58
C GLU A 422 13.66 -13.87 -17.73
N ASP A 423 12.63 -13.63 -16.92
CA ASP A 423 11.86 -12.38 -16.96
C ASP A 423 12.58 -11.22 -16.25
N LEU A 424 13.55 -11.50 -15.36
CA LEU A 424 14.35 -10.43 -14.73
C LEU A 424 15.14 -9.63 -15.76
N TRP A 425 15.59 -10.29 -16.84
CA TRP A 425 16.34 -9.65 -17.94
C TRP A 425 15.51 -8.66 -18.76
N LYS A 426 14.18 -8.68 -18.63
CA LYS A 426 13.26 -7.77 -19.34
C LYS A 426 13.01 -6.46 -18.57
N PHE A 427 13.56 -6.33 -17.36
CA PHE A 427 13.44 -5.10 -16.58
C PHE A 427 14.38 -4.02 -17.08
N PRO A 428 13.95 -2.74 -17.12
CA PRO A 428 14.76 -1.65 -17.62
C PRO A 428 15.78 -1.12 -16.58
N TYR A 429 15.96 -1.83 -15.48
CA TYR A 429 16.85 -1.46 -14.38
C TYR A 429 17.45 -2.70 -13.71
N LYS A 430 18.59 -2.52 -13.02
CA LYS A 430 19.24 -3.59 -12.26
C LYS A 430 18.30 -4.13 -11.18
N ILE A 431 18.15 -5.44 -11.09
CA ILE A 431 17.49 -6.15 -9.99
C ILE A 431 18.45 -7.21 -9.48
N LEU A 432 18.61 -7.28 -8.17
CA LEU A 432 19.31 -8.34 -7.48
C LEU A 432 18.45 -8.81 -6.31
N GLN A 433 18.04 -10.07 -6.35
CA GLN A 433 17.38 -10.75 -5.24
C GLN A 433 18.34 -11.81 -4.69
N PHE A 434 18.49 -11.85 -3.38
CA PHE A 434 19.46 -12.76 -2.77
C PHE A 434 19.07 -13.16 -1.35
N GLY A 435 19.67 -14.26 -0.90
CA GLY A 435 19.66 -14.65 0.50
C GLY A 435 19.56 -16.15 0.69
N SER A 436 18.95 -16.59 1.79
CA SER A 436 18.82 -18.00 2.15
C SER A 436 17.39 -18.36 2.55
N LEU A 437 16.93 -19.48 1.98
CA LEU A 437 15.61 -20.06 2.19
C LEU A 437 15.69 -21.46 2.82
N SER A 438 16.81 -21.78 3.47
CA SER A 438 17.06 -23.09 4.08
C SER A 438 16.25 -23.35 5.35
N GLN A 439 15.82 -22.30 6.06
CA GLN A 439 15.15 -22.39 7.36
C GLN A 439 13.71 -21.84 7.36
N VAL A 440 13.02 -21.88 6.21
CA VAL A 440 11.64 -21.39 6.09
C VAL A 440 10.66 -22.26 6.89
N PRO A 441 9.84 -21.68 7.81
CA PRO A 441 8.82 -22.41 8.55
C PRO A 441 7.85 -23.12 7.62
N ARG A 442 7.40 -24.32 7.99
CA ARG A 442 6.43 -25.11 7.21
C ARG A 442 5.20 -24.30 6.79
N SER A 443 4.71 -23.41 7.67
CA SER A 443 3.57 -22.53 7.39
C SER A 443 3.81 -21.52 6.26
N LEU A 444 5.07 -21.14 6.03
CA LEU A 444 5.48 -20.18 5.00
C LEU A 444 6.02 -20.84 3.74
N GLN A 445 6.34 -22.14 3.77
CA GLN A 445 6.87 -22.87 2.61
C GLN A 445 5.92 -22.84 1.40
N LYS A 446 4.61 -22.69 1.60
CA LYS A 446 3.64 -22.53 0.50
C LYS A 446 3.87 -21.26 -0.35
N PHE A 447 4.58 -20.27 0.18
CA PHE A 447 4.93 -19.03 -0.52
C PHE A 447 6.31 -19.11 -1.18
N VAL A 448 7.06 -20.17 -0.97
CA VAL A 448 8.40 -20.36 -1.52
C VAL A 448 8.38 -21.50 -2.52
N ARG A 449 9.03 -21.30 -3.65
CA ARG A 449 9.18 -22.35 -4.66
C ARG A 449 9.95 -23.55 -4.11
N LYS A 450 9.47 -24.76 -4.40
CA LYS A 450 10.03 -26.01 -3.86
C LYS A 450 11.49 -26.18 -4.24
N GLU A 451 11.88 -25.70 -5.41
CA GLU A 451 13.25 -25.75 -5.91
C GLU A 451 14.20 -24.87 -5.08
N CYS A 452 13.69 -23.83 -4.44
CA CYS A 452 14.45 -22.99 -3.52
C CYS A 452 14.48 -23.56 -2.08
N LEU A 453 13.56 -24.46 -1.75
CA LEU A 453 13.47 -25.16 -0.45
C LEU A 453 14.36 -26.40 -0.47
N GLY A 454 15.57 -26.32 0.10
CA GLY A 454 16.47 -27.47 0.19
C GLY A 454 17.95 -27.16 0.01
N HIS A 455 18.27 -25.93 -0.39
CA HIS A 455 19.64 -25.42 -0.44
C HIS A 455 20.15 -25.09 0.97
N GLN A 456 20.41 -26.13 1.79
CA GLN A 456 20.70 -25.97 3.23
C GLN A 456 21.91 -25.08 3.55
N SER A 457 22.84 -24.91 2.62
CA SER A 457 24.10 -24.19 2.81
C SER A 457 24.42 -23.19 1.70
N ARG A 458 23.53 -22.96 0.73
CA ARG A 458 23.82 -22.06 -0.40
C ARG A 458 23.02 -20.76 -0.31
N VAL A 459 23.73 -19.66 -0.47
CA VAL A 459 23.12 -18.37 -0.81
C VAL A 459 22.59 -18.47 -2.23
N LEU A 460 21.34 -18.07 -2.42
CA LEU A 460 20.70 -17.97 -3.72
C LEU A 460 20.86 -16.55 -4.24
N TYR A 461 21.07 -16.42 -5.54
CA TYR A 461 21.16 -15.15 -6.24
C TYR A 461 20.31 -15.21 -7.49
N PHE A 462 19.50 -14.17 -7.70
CA PHE A 462 18.83 -13.91 -8.97
C PHE A 462 19.10 -12.48 -9.37
N ALA A 463 19.73 -12.28 -10.51
CA ALA A 463 20.09 -10.96 -11.01
C ALA A 463 19.95 -10.88 -12.52
N ASN A 464 19.64 -9.68 -13.01
CA ASN A 464 19.64 -9.36 -14.45
C ASN A 464 20.93 -8.66 -14.90
N PHE A 465 22.02 -8.88 -14.16
CA PHE A 465 23.36 -8.38 -14.48
C PHE A 465 24.40 -9.31 -13.84
N PRO A 466 25.64 -9.34 -14.35
CA PRO A 466 26.71 -10.11 -13.73
C PRO A 466 27.06 -9.58 -12.33
N ILE A 467 27.05 -10.45 -11.32
CA ILE A 467 27.43 -10.10 -9.95
C ILE A 467 28.96 -10.22 -9.84
N GLY A 468 29.65 -9.12 -9.56
CA GLY A 468 31.09 -9.12 -9.33
C GLY A 468 31.48 -9.82 -8.02
N GLU A 469 32.70 -10.33 -7.94
CA GLU A 469 33.20 -11.12 -6.81
C GLU A 469 33.11 -10.36 -5.47
N ASP A 470 33.46 -9.07 -5.45
CA ASP A 470 33.41 -8.26 -4.23
C ASP A 470 31.98 -8.09 -3.71
N LEU A 471 31.04 -7.83 -4.61
CA LEU A 471 29.62 -7.75 -4.26
C LEU A 471 29.12 -9.10 -3.74
N GLN A 472 29.46 -10.20 -4.44
CA GLN A 472 29.05 -11.53 -4.01
C GLN A 472 29.56 -11.86 -2.60
N LYS A 473 30.85 -11.62 -2.32
CA LYS A 473 31.45 -11.80 -0.97
C LYS A 473 30.75 -10.97 0.09
N ALA A 474 30.39 -9.72 -0.22
CA ALA A 474 29.67 -8.86 0.71
C ALA A 474 28.25 -9.39 1.00
N LEU A 475 27.55 -9.89 -0.01
CA LEU A 475 26.22 -10.49 0.15
C LEU A 475 26.29 -11.80 0.95
N ASP A 476 27.27 -12.65 0.66
CA ASP A 476 27.56 -13.87 1.42
C ASP A 476 27.81 -13.54 2.89
N ARG A 477 28.65 -12.54 3.18
CA ARG A 477 28.90 -12.08 4.55
C ARG A 477 27.64 -11.59 5.23
N MET A 478 26.76 -10.86 4.54
CA MET A 478 25.47 -10.42 5.09
C MET A 478 24.58 -11.62 5.48
N VAL A 479 24.48 -12.62 4.61
CA VAL A 479 23.73 -13.85 4.91
C VAL A 479 24.37 -14.60 6.07
N GLN A 480 25.70 -14.72 6.11
CA GLN A 480 26.44 -15.35 7.19
C GLN A 480 26.21 -14.64 8.54
N LEU A 481 26.34 -13.31 8.58
CA LEU A 481 26.09 -12.50 9.78
C LEU A 481 24.72 -12.77 10.37
N SER A 482 23.69 -12.84 9.51
CA SER A 482 22.36 -13.13 10.00
C SER A 482 22.26 -14.52 10.67
N PHE A 483 23.14 -15.49 10.35
CA PHE A 483 23.17 -16.85 10.93
C PHE A 483 24.05 -16.93 12.18
N GLU A 484 25.10 -16.11 12.25
CA GLU A 484 26.01 -16.03 13.40
C GLU A 484 25.29 -15.50 14.64
N TYR A 485 24.40 -14.53 14.45
CA TYR A 485 23.63 -13.95 15.54
C TYR A 485 22.38 -14.73 15.91
N SER A 486 22.01 -14.60 17.17
CA SER A 486 20.78 -15.16 17.73
C SER A 486 19.65 -14.12 17.74
N PRO A 487 18.38 -14.54 17.92
CA PRO A 487 17.28 -13.60 18.08
C PRO A 487 17.46 -12.56 19.21
N LYS A 488 18.27 -12.86 20.23
CA LYS A 488 18.55 -11.93 21.34
C LYS A 488 19.42 -10.74 20.88
N ASP A 489 20.22 -10.93 19.85
CA ASP A 489 21.12 -9.91 19.31
C ASP A 489 20.37 -8.79 18.55
N ALA A 490 19.06 -8.93 18.36
CA ALA A 490 18.19 -7.84 17.91
C ALA A 490 18.18 -6.62 18.85
N TRP A 491 18.75 -6.79 20.04
CA TRP A 491 18.96 -5.75 21.05
C TRP A 491 20.44 -5.39 21.25
N ASN A 492 21.35 -6.08 20.59
CA ASN A 492 22.78 -5.86 20.67
C ASN A 492 23.20 -4.76 19.67
N GLN A 493 23.63 -3.62 20.20
CA GLN A 493 24.03 -2.46 19.39
C GLN A 493 25.17 -2.75 18.41
N GLN A 494 26.12 -3.60 18.79
CA GLN A 494 27.24 -3.95 17.92
C GLN A 494 26.77 -4.80 16.75
N ALA A 495 25.96 -5.84 17.01
CA ALA A 495 25.39 -6.68 15.96
C ALA A 495 24.54 -5.88 14.96
N LEU A 496 23.70 -4.97 15.48
CA LEU A 496 22.86 -4.09 14.65
C LEU A 496 23.68 -3.12 13.81
N ARG A 497 24.77 -2.55 14.37
CA ARG A 497 25.70 -1.70 13.60
C ARG A 497 26.38 -2.47 12.50
N GLU A 498 26.85 -3.69 12.80
CA GLU A 498 27.55 -4.55 11.84
C GLU A 498 26.67 -4.88 10.63
N ILE A 499 25.42 -5.31 10.84
CA ILE A 499 24.51 -5.58 9.72
C ILE A 499 24.13 -4.33 8.91
N VAL A 500 24.01 -3.16 9.56
CA VAL A 500 23.69 -1.90 8.87
C VAL A 500 24.88 -1.44 8.03
N GLN A 501 26.10 -1.56 8.55
CA GLN A 501 27.33 -1.27 7.80
C GLN A 501 27.50 -2.24 6.63
N GLN A 502 27.25 -3.54 6.86
CA GLN A 502 27.32 -4.54 5.80
C GLN A 502 26.27 -4.28 4.72
N GLN A 503 25.06 -3.88 5.09
CA GLN A 503 24.02 -3.47 4.14
C GLN A 503 24.48 -2.28 3.28
N ARG A 504 25.08 -1.26 3.90
CA ARG A 504 25.61 -0.09 3.18
C ARG A 504 26.73 -0.46 2.21
N LEU A 505 27.64 -1.36 2.63
CA LEU A 505 28.70 -1.87 1.77
C LEU A 505 28.14 -2.63 0.57
N CYS A 506 27.18 -3.53 0.79
CA CYS A 506 26.51 -4.26 -0.29
C CYS A 506 25.85 -3.28 -1.28
N ARG A 507 25.18 -2.24 -0.78
CA ARG A 507 24.55 -1.21 -1.61
C ARG A 507 25.56 -0.44 -2.44
N TYR A 508 26.67 0.00 -1.84
CA TYR A 508 27.75 0.68 -2.54
C TYR A 508 28.32 -0.17 -3.67
N LEU A 509 28.66 -1.43 -3.39
CA LEU A 509 29.20 -2.36 -4.40
C LEU A 509 28.16 -2.67 -5.51
N PHE A 510 26.87 -2.77 -5.16
CA PHE A 510 25.79 -2.94 -6.12
C PHE A 510 25.66 -1.74 -7.07
N GLU A 511 25.84 -0.52 -6.57
CA GLU A 511 25.81 0.69 -7.39
C GLU A 511 27.01 0.75 -8.35
N GLN A 512 28.20 0.30 -7.91
CA GLN A 512 29.42 0.20 -8.73
C GLN A 512 29.37 -0.94 -9.77
N ALA A 513 28.56 -1.98 -9.56
CA ALA A 513 28.45 -3.09 -10.50
C ALA A 513 27.99 -2.61 -11.89
N SER A 514 28.52 -3.26 -12.93
CA SER A 514 28.25 -2.93 -14.34
C SER A 514 26.75 -2.74 -14.62
N PRO A 515 26.38 -1.81 -15.52
CA PRO A 515 24.98 -1.63 -15.90
C PRO A 515 24.42 -2.93 -16.51
N VAL A 516 23.09 -3.00 -16.59
CA VAL A 516 22.39 -4.12 -17.24
C VAL A 516 22.92 -4.27 -18.66
N GLN A 517 23.54 -5.41 -18.95
CA GLN A 517 23.86 -5.80 -20.31
C GLN A 517 22.56 -6.34 -20.91
N THR A 518 21.92 -5.58 -21.80
CA THR A 518 20.87 -6.15 -22.64
C THR A 518 21.50 -7.28 -23.43
N LYS A 519 21.04 -8.53 -23.22
CA LYS A 519 21.39 -9.63 -24.13
C LYS A 519 21.04 -9.14 -25.52
N ALA A 520 22.04 -9.01 -26.38
CA ALA A 520 21.80 -8.74 -27.79
C ALA A 520 21.06 -9.97 -28.32
N ASP A 521 19.80 -9.77 -28.72
CA ASP A 521 18.97 -10.81 -29.35
C ASP A 521 19.59 -11.26 -30.69
#